data_AF-A0A387HGK5-F1
#
_entry.id   AF-A0A387HGK5-F1
#
_cell.length_a   1.000
_cell.length_b   1.000
_cell.length_c   1.000
_cell.angle_alpha   90.00
_cell.angle_beta   90.00
_cell.angle_gamma   90.00
#
_symmetry.space_group_name_H-M   'P 1'
#
loop_
_entity.id
_entity.type
_entity.pdbx_description
1 polymer ?
#
loop_
_entity_poly.entity_id
_entity_poly.type
_entity_poly.pdbx_seq_one_letter_code
_entity_poly.pdbx_strand_id
1 'polypeptide(L)'
;MLPVTVQADRIALHELTRASAAALQDGGSGGWRWAPGGPHEGSRFAAAKMLAGIETGRHRTGWGAYVIVRAEDGRAIGGIGFHGPPEDGRVEIGYDLAESARGQGYATESLAVLTAWALAQPDVETVYATTDEDNTASQRVLERAGFRRVGDTPRTIGGRRRQHVFEHTGA
;
A
#
# COMPACT_ATOMS: atom_id res chain seq x y z
N MET A 1 11.39 18.30 -1.81
CA MET A 1 10.06 18.12 -1.18
C MET A 1 10.23 17.16 -0.02
N LEU A 2 9.68 17.46 1.17
CA LEU A 2 9.77 16.58 2.33
C LEU A 2 8.85 15.36 2.13
N PRO A 3 9.21 14.17 2.63
CA PRO A 3 8.38 12.98 2.52
C PRO A 3 7.05 13.17 3.26
N VAL A 4 5.94 12.72 2.67
CA VAL A 4 4.62 12.80 3.30
C VAL A 4 4.59 11.86 4.50
N THR A 5 4.11 12.36 5.63
CA THR A 5 3.84 11.56 6.81
C THR A 5 2.37 11.67 7.18
N VAL A 6 1.68 10.54 7.28
CA VAL A 6 0.28 10.44 7.71
C VAL A 6 0.26 9.75 9.06
N GLN A 7 -0.25 10.43 10.08
CA GLN A 7 -0.40 9.89 11.43
C GLN A 7 -1.80 9.32 11.62
N ALA A 8 -1.90 8.18 12.29
CA ALA A 8 -3.13 7.60 12.80
C ALA A 8 -2.96 7.31 14.30
N ASP A 9 -3.89 6.55 14.89
CA ASP A 9 -3.90 6.27 16.34
C ASP A 9 -2.69 5.41 16.76
N ARG A 10 -2.50 4.28 16.08
CA ARG A 10 -1.49 3.27 16.47
C ARG A 10 -0.34 3.16 15.48
N ILE A 11 -0.42 3.87 14.35
CA ILE A 11 0.56 3.82 13.27
C ILE A 11 0.89 5.20 12.70
N ALA A 12 2.07 5.29 12.12
CA ALA A 12 2.51 6.37 11.24
C ALA A 12 2.87 5.79 9.88
N LEU A 13 2.40 6.42 8.81
CA LEU A 13 2.76 6.10 7.43
C LEU A 13 3.81 7.10 6.97
N HIS A 14 4.98 6.62 6.58
CA HIS A 14 6.06 7.46 6.06
C HIS A 14 6.31 7.14 4.60
N GLU A 15 6.04 8.09 3.71
CA GLU A 15 6.34 7.94 2.30
C GLU A 15 7.84 7.69 2.13
N LEU A 16 8.18 6.71 1.31
CA LEU A 16 9.56 6.40 1.01
C LEU A 16 10.19 7.58 0.27
N THR A 17 11.40 7.96 0.69
CA THR A 17 12.28 8.76 -0.14
C THR A 17 12.87 7.90 -1.25
N ARG A 18 13.42 8.53 -2.31
CA ARG A 18 14.22 7.83 -3.33
C ARG A 18 15.32 6.97 -2.69
N ALA A 19 16.01 7.49 -1.68
CA ALA A 19 17.11 6.79 -1.01
C ALA A 19 16.62 5.56 -0.23
N SER A 20 15.55 5.70 0.55
CA SER A 20 14.98 4.57 1.30
C SER A 20 14.35 3.51 0.38
N ALA A 21 13.75 3.94 -0.74
CA ALA A 21 13.22 3.02 -1.74
C ALA A 21 14.32 2.21 -2.42
N ALA A 22 15.44 2.85 -2.81
CA ALA A 22 16.61 2.15 -3.35
C ALA A 22 17.19 1.14 -2.37
N ALA A 23 17.38 1.54 -1.11
CA ALA A 23 17.88 0.63 -0.09
C ALA A 23 16.95 -0.56 0.17
N LEU A 24 15.62 -0.40 0.06
CA LEU A 24 14.68 -1.53 0.17
C LEU A 24 14.73 -2.45 -1.06
N GLN A 25 14.81 -1.88 -2.27
CA GLN A 25 14.97 -2.63 -3.51
C GLN A 25 16.24 -3.49 -3.49
N ASP A 26 17.34 -2.94 -2.97
CA ASP A 26 18.65 -3.62 -2.90
C ASP A 26 18.77 -4.65 -1.76
N GLY A 27 17.67 -4.95 -1.05
CA GLY A 27 17.66 -5.94 0.02
C GLY A 27 17.90 -5.37 1.44
N GLY A 28 18.26 -4.09 1.56
CA GLY A 28 18.43 -3.38 2.82
C GLY A 28 17.11 -3.05 3.55
N SER A 29 17.19 -2.25 4.62
CA SER A 29 16.06 -1.92 5.49
C SER A 29 15.35 -0.61 5.14
N GLY A 30 15.86 0.17 4.20
CA GLY A 30 15.35 1.51 3.90
C GLY A 30 15.60 2.54 5.00
N GLY A 31 16.48 2.24 5.97
CA GLY A 31 16.72 3.08 7.15
C GLY A 31 15.78 2.80 8.32
N TRP A 32 14.93 1.77 8.23
CA TRP A 32 13.94 1.44 9.27
C TRP A 32 14.36 0.25 10.13
N ARG A 33 13.93 0.26 11.39
CA ARG A 33 14.02 -0.89 12.29
C ARG A 33 12.77 -1.75 12.11
N TRP A 34 12.87 -2.83 11.34
CA TRP A 34 11.73 -3.71 11.05
C TRP A 34 11.40 -4.64 12.21
N ALA A 35 10.11 -4.99 12.34
CA ALA A 35 9.69 -6.13 13.13
C ALA A 35 10.30 -7.44 12.58
N PRO A 36 10.48 -8.47 13.42
CA PRO A 36 11.01 -9.75 12.96
C PRO A 36 10.25 -10.28 11.74
N GLY A 37 11.00 -10.70 10.71
CA GLY A 37 10.46 -11.22 9.45
C GLY A 37 10.33 -10.21 8.31
N GLY A 38 10.58 -8.92 8.54
CA GLY A 38 10.59 -7.88 7.49
C GLY A 38 12.00 -7.34 7.16
N PRO A 39 12.14 -6.48 6.12
CA PRO A 39 11.12 -6.05 5.18
C PRO A 39 10.58 -7.19 4.30
N HIS A 40 9.29 -7.14 4.01
CA HIS A 40 8.60 -8.15 3.18
C HIS A 40 8.81 -7.91 1.69
N GLU A 41 8.60 -8.96 0.90
CA GLU A 41 8.72 -8.90 -0.55
C GLU A 41 7.80 -7.84 -1.18
N GLY A 42 6.57 -7.68 -0.67
CA GLY A 42 5.64 -6.67 -1.15
C GLY A 42 6.15 -5.24 -0.93
N SER A 43 6.69 -4.94 0.24
CA SER A 43 7.33 -3.66 0.57
C SER A 43 8.52 -3.37 -0.36
N ARG A 44 9.34 -4.38 -0.67
CA ARG A 44 10.48 -4.25 -1.61
C ARG A 44 10.00 -4.03 -3.05
N PHE A 45 8.99 -4.77 -3.46
CA PHE A 45 8.37 -4.64 -4.78
C PHE A 45 7.73 -3.25 -4.96
N ALA A 46 7.01 -2.75 -3.95
CA ALA A 46 6.44 -1.42 -3.96
C ALA A 46 7.51 -0.32 -4.03
N ALA A 47 8.62 -0.48 -3.29
CA ALA A 47 9.77 0.42 -3.37
C ALA A 47 10.40 0.44 -4.79
N ALA A 48 10.56 -0.73 -5.41
CA ALA A 48 11.07 -0.83 -6.78
C ALA A 48 10.13 -0.19 -7.81
N LYS A 49 8.82 -0.41 -7.70
CA LYS A 49 7.82 0.26 -8.54
C LYS A 49 7.86 1.77 -8.39
N MET A 50 8.00 2.26 -7.16
CA MET A 50 8.11 3.70 -6.89
C MET A 50 9.37 4.29 -7.54
N LEU A 51 10.51 3.63 -7.45
CA LEU A 51 11.75 4.06 -8.12
C LEU A 51 11.61 4.11 -9.65
N ALA A 52 11.04 3.08 -10.26
CA ALA A 52 10.76 3.09 -11.70
C ALA A 52 9.80 4.24 -12.08
N GLY A 53 8.82 4.54 -11.22
CA GLY A 53 7.95 5.72 -11.37
C GLY A 53 8.73 7.04 -11.33
N ILE A 54 9.71 7.17 -10.42
CA ILE A 54 10.57 8.35 -10.31
C ILE A 54 11.43 8.51 -11.57
N GLU A 55 12.06 7.42 -12.05
CA GLU A 55 12.92 7.43 -13.23
C GLU A 55 12.17 7.77 -14.51
N THR A 56 10.92 7.32 -14.62
CA THR A 56 10.05 7.60 -15.77
C THR A 56 9.28 8.92 -15.65
N GLY A 57 9.48 9.68 -14.56
CA GLY A 57 8.79 10.96 -14.32
C GLY A 57 7.30 10.84 -13.99
N ARG A 58 6.77 9.63 -13.79
CA ARG A 58 5.36 9.37 -13.46
C ARG A 58 5.06 9.46 -11.95
N HIS A 59 6.09 9.45 -11.12
CA HIS A 59 5.93 9.54 -9.67
C HIS A 59 5.43 10.94 -9.25
N ARG A 60 4.37 10.96 -8.43
CA ARG A 60 3.85 12.15 -7.77
C ARG A 60 3.91 11.93 -6.25
N THR A 61 4.49 12.88 -5.52
CA THR A 61 4.52 12.82 -4.05
C THR A 61 3.11 12.66 -3.48
N GLY A 62 2.97 11.78 -2.49
CA GLY A 62 1.67 11.35 -1.96
C GLY A 62 1.16 10.05 -2.59
N TRP A 63 1.59 9.74 -3.82
CA TRP A 63 1.09 8.62 -4.65
C TRP A 63 2.10 7.48 -4.81
N GLY A 64 3.04 7.38 -3.87
CA GLY A 64 4.06 6.34 -3.83
C GLY A 64 3.81 5.30 -2.74
N ALA A 65 4.89 4.62 -2.36
CA ALA A 65 4.92 3.63 -1.30
C ALA A 65 5.30 4.26 0.05
N TYR A 66 4.69 3.76 1.11
CA TYR A 66 4.88 4.17 2.50
C TYR A 66 5.31 2.99 3.34
N VAL A 67 6.09 3.27 4.40
CA VAL A 67 6.35 2.32 5.48
C VAL A 67 5.35 2.56 6.60
N ILE A 68 4.74 1.47 7.08
CA ILE A 68 3.87 1.48 8.25
C ILE A 68 4.75 1.31 9.49
N VAL A 69 4.81 2.33 10.34
CA VAL A 69 5.55 2.32 11.61
C VAL A 69 4.58 2.24 12.76
N ARG A 70 4.74 1.23 13.62
CA ARG A 70 3.93 1.08 14.83
C ARG A 70 4.35 2.10 15.88
N ALA A 71 3.38 2.84 16.43
CA ALA A 71 3.62 3.91 17.39
C ALA A 71 4.22 3.39 18.72
N GLU A 72 3.78 2.21 19.18
CA GLU A 72 4.17 1.63 20.47
C GLU A 72 5.70 1.45 20.64
N ASP A 73 6.40 1.02 19.58
CA ASP A 73 7.81 0.66 19.66
C ASP A 73 8.68 1.20 18.51
N GLY A 74 8.09 2.02 17.64
CA GLY A 74 8.73 2.64 16.49
C GLY A 74 9.25 1.64 15.46
N ARG A 75 8.71 0.41 15.42
CA ARG A 75 9.13 -0.59 14.43
C ARG A 75 8.34 -0.46 13.13
N ALA A 76 9.03 -0.61 12.01
CA ALA A 76 8.39 -0.82 10.73
C ALA A 76 7.75 -2.21 10.69
N ILE A 77 6.45 -2.26 10.40
CA ILE A 77 5.64 -3.48 10.46
C ILE A 77 5.06 -3.88 9.10
N GLY A 78 5.29 -3.11 8.03
CA GLY A 78 4.80 -3.40 6.69
C GLY A 78 4.91 -2.20 5.77
N GLY A 79 4.39 -2.37 4.56
CA GLY A 79 4.25 -1.32 3.55
C GLY A 79 2.79 -1.11 3.17
N ILE A 80 2.48 0.11 2.75
CA ILE A 80 1.20 0.47 2.12
C ILE A 80 1.46 1.57 1.10
N GLY A 81 0.65 1.67 0.07
CA GLY A 81 0.72 2.84 -0.81
C GLY A 81 0.07 2.61 -2.15
N PHE A 82 0.24 3.59 -3.01
CA PHE A 82 -0.36 3.57 -4.34
C PHE A 82 0.64 3.05 -5.37
N HIS A 83 0.11 2.45 -6.44
CA HIS A 83 0.93 2.00 -7.58
C HIS A 83 1.32 3.13 -8.55
N GLY A 84 0.89 4.36 -8.25
CA GLY A 84 1.09 5.57 -9.04
C GLY A 84 0.02 6.61 -8.70
N PRO A 85 0.06 7.80 -9.33
CA PRO A 85 -1.04 8.75 -9.28
C PRO A 85 -2.32 8.15 -9.90
N PRO A 86 -3.51 8.72 -9.61
CA PRO A 86 -4.75 8.30 -10.22
C PRO A 86 -4.73 8.44 -11.75
N GLU A 87 -5.37 7.49 -12.41
CA GLU A 87 -5.62 7.46 -13.85
C GLU A 87 -7.14 7.30 -14.04
N ASP A 88 -7.75 8.16 -14.84
CA ASP A 88 -9.20 8.17 -15.11
C ASP A 88 -10.07 8.11 -13.83
N GLY A 89 -9.72 8.91 -12.82
CA GLY A 89 -10.45 8.97 -11.55
C GLY A 89 -10.19 7.78 -10.61
N ARG A 90 -9.31 6.85 -10.97
CA ARG A 90 -9.07 5.61 -10.23
C ARG A 90 -7.63 5.47 -9.78
N VAL A 91 -7.41 4.92 -8.59
CA VAL A 91 -6.05 4.63 -8.09
C VAL A 91 -5.98 3.28 -7.39
N GLU A 92 -4.93 2.52 -7.68
CA GLU A 92 -4.68 1.23 -7.02
C GLU A 92 -3.89 1.40 -5.73
N ILE A 93 -4.36 0.79 -4.65
CA ILE A 93 -3.66 0.70 -3.37
C ILE A 93 -3.22 -0.75 -3.09
N GLY A 94 -2.01 -0.91 -2.58
CA GLY A 94 -1.45 -2.18 -2.15
C GLY A 94 -0.89 -2.10 -0.74
N TYR A 95 -0.82 -3.23 -0.03
CA TYR A 95 -0.27 -3.29 1.33
C TYR A 95 0.29 -4.68 1.66
N ASP A 96 1.22 -4.72 2.61
CA ASP A 96 1.66 -5.94 3.27
C ASP A 96 1.98 -5.69 4.74
N LEU A 97 2.05 -6.78 5.52
CA LEU A 97 2.40 -6.72 6.94
C LEU A 97 3.31 -7.89 7.31
N ALA A 98 4.19 -7.59 8.27
CA ALA A 98 4.91 -8.57 9.05
C ALA A 98 3.97 -9.51 9.77
N GLU A 99 4.34 -10.79 9.79
CA GLU A 99 3.53 -11.85 10.38
C GLU A 99 3.18 -11.53 11.84
N SER A 100 4.15 -11.00 12.60
CA SER A 100 3.97 -10.54 13.98
C SER A 100 2.99 -9.36 14.15
N ALA A 101 2.64 -8.65 13.08
CA ALA A 101 1.71 -7.53 13.07
C ALA A 101 0.34 -7.87 12.44
N ARG A 102 0.17 -9.07 11.88
CA ARG A 102 -1.11 -9.51 11.30
C ARG A 102 -2.15 -9.76 12.40
N GLY A 103 -3.43 -9.62 12.03
CA GLY A 103 -4.56 -9.88 12.95
C GLY A 103 -4.79 -8.80 14.02
N GLN A 104 -3.97 -7.74 14.06
CA GLN A 104 -4.08 -6.67 15.06
C GLN A 104 -4.77 -5.39 14.54
N GLY A 105 -5.22 -5.41 13.28
CA GLY A 105 -5.96 -4.31 12.66
C GLY A 105 -5.09 -3.21 12.03
N TYR A 106 -3.76 -3.32 12.04
CA TYR A 106 -2.88 -2.29 11.47
C TYR A 106 -3.09 -2.04 9.97
N ALA A 107 -3.33 -3.09 9.18
CA ALA A 107 -3.59 -2.94 7.75
C ALA A 107 -4.93 -2.22 7.50
N THR A 108 -5.97 -2.56 8.26
CA THR A 108 -7.29 -1.90 8.17
C THR A 108 -7.18 -0.42 8.53
N GLU A 109 -6.47 -0.09 9.61
CA GLU A 109 -6.24 1.31 10.01
C GLU A 109 -5.44 2.10 8.97
N SER A 110 -4.38 1.48 8.41
CA SER A 110 -3.55 2.08 7.37
C SER A 110 -4.34 2.32 6.07
N LEU A 111 -5.15 1.35 5.65
CA LEU A 111 -6.03 1.49 4.49
C LEU A 111 -7.05 2.60 4.71
N ALA A 112 -7.73 2.62 5.85
CA ALA A 112 -8.76 3.60 6.14
C ALA A 112 -8.22 5.04 6.02
N VAL A 113 -7.07 5.33 6.62
CA VAL A 113 -6.49 6.68 6.60
C VAL A 113 -6.00 7.08 5.20
N LEU A 114 -5.32 6.17 4.49
CA LEU A 114 -4.74 6.50 3.19
C LEU A 114 -5.81 6.55 2.07
N THR A 115 -6.83 5.69 2.15
CA THR A 115 -8.01 5.73 1.27
C THR A 115 -8.82 7.01 1.48
N ALA A 116 -9.06 7.42 2.74
CA ALA A 116 -9.74 8.67 3.03
C ALA A 116 -8.98 9.88 2.48
N TRP A 117 -7.65 9.89 2.61
CA TRP A 117 -6.82 10.93 1.99
C TRP A 117 -6.95 10.96 0.47
N ALA A 118 -6.90 9.80 -0.19
CA ALA A 118 -6.99 9.71 -1.64
C ALA A 118 -8.35 10.17 -2.16
N LEU A 119 -9.46 9.73 -1.55
CA LEU A 119 -10.81 10.13 -1.94
C LEU A 119 -11.11 11.62 -1.68
N ALA A 120 -10.31 12.30 -0.86
CA ALA A 120 -10.40 13.74 -0.68
C ALA A 120 -9.69 14.54 -1.79
N GLN A 121 -8.96 13.86 -2.69
CA GLN A 121 -8.27 14.51 -3.81
C GLN A 121 -9.24 14.73 -4.97
N PRO A 122 -9.17 15.89 -5.66
CA PRO A 122 -10.15 16.25 -6.68
C PRO A 122 -10.13 15.37 -7.93
N ASP A 123 -9.05 14.62 -8.16
CA ASP A 123 -8.84 13.72 -9.30
C ASP A 123 -9.09 12.24 -8.97
N VAL A 124 -9.71 11.94 -7.82
CA VAL A 124 -10.00 10.57 -7.38
C VAL A 124 -11.47 10.37 -7.06
N GLU A 125 -12.08 9.45 -7.79
CA GLU A 125 -13.44 8.98 -7.57
C GLU A 125 -13.44 7.60 -6.86
N THR A 126 -12.44 6.77 -7.16
CA THR A 126 -12.35 5.39 -6.68
C THR A 126 -10.93 5.00 -6.28
N VAL A 127 -10.80 4.42 -5.09
CA VAL A 127 -9.62 3.66 -4.70
C VAL A 127 -9.93 2.18 -4.87
N TYR A 128 -9.07 1.43 -5.56
CA TYR A 128 -9.26 0.00 -5.75
C TYR A 128 -8.06 -0.83 -5.30
N ALA A 129 -8.30 -2.09 -5.00
CA ALA A 129 -7.28 -3.07 -4.67
C ALA A 129 -7.59 -4.41 -5.34
N THR A 130 -6.54 -5.15 -5.67
CA THR A 130 -6.66 -6.51 -6.20
C THR A 130 -6.06 -7.52 -5.23
N THR A 131 -6.65 -8.71 -5.15
CA THR A 131 -6.14 -9.77 -4.28
C THR A 131 -6.43 -11.15 -4.85
N ASP A 132 -5.56 -12.12 -4.59
CA ASP A 132 -5.75 -13.49 -5.05
C ASP A 132 -7.03 -14.10 -4.47
N GLU A 133 -7.67 -15.01 -5.23
CA GLU A 133 -8.96 -15.61 -4.86
C GLU A 133 -8.88 -16.37 -3.53
N ASP A 134 -7.73 -16.98 -3.21
CA ASP A 134 -7.48 -17.72 -1.97
C ASP A 134 -6.96 -16.85 -0.81
N ASN A 135 -6.66 -15.57 -1.04
CA ASN A 135 -6.18 -14.65 0.00
C ASN A 135 -7.34 -14.06 0.83
N THR A 136 -8.07 -14.94 1.50
CA THR A 136 -9.22 -14.59 2.35
C THR A 136 -8.87 -13.61 3.48
N ALA A 137 -7.61 -13.58 3.94
CA ALA A 137 -7.14 -12.64 4.94
C ALA A 137 -7.14 -11.19 4.42
N SER A 138 -6.60 -10.97 3.22
CA SER A 138 -6.59 -9.64 2.57
C SER A 138 -8.01 -9.17 2.24
N GLN A 139 -8.85 -10.06 1.71
CA GLN A 139 -10.25 -9.77 1.39
C GLN A 139 -11.00 -9.23 2.63
N ARG A 140 -10.85 -9.91 3.76
CA ARG A 140 -11.42 -9.51 5.05
C ARG A 140 -10.87 -8.19 5.61
N VAL A 141 -9.64 -7.83 5.27
CA VAL A 141 -9.03 -6.54 5.65
C VAL A 141 -9.63 -5.42 4.80
N LEU A 142 -9.76 -5.63 3.49
CA LEU A 142 -10.38 -4.70 2.55
C LEU A 142 -11.84 -4.41 2.93
N GLU A 143 -12.63 -5.45 3.22
CA GLU A 143 -14.02 -5.30 3.65
C GLU A 143 -14.15 -4.47 4.94
N ARG A 144 -13.28 -4.73 5.93
CA ARG A 144 -13.25 -3.93 7.17
C ARG A 144 -12.81 -2.49 6.97
N ALA A 145 -12.03 -2.23 5.92
CA ALA A 145 -11.60 -0.89 5.54
C ALA A 145 -12.63 -0.17 4.64
N GLY A 146 -13.82 -0.75 4.43
CA GLY A 146 -14.91 -0.13 3.68
C GLY A 146 -14.94 -0.45 2.18
N PHE A 147 -13.99 -1.25 1.69
CA PHE A 147 -13.99 -1.67 0.29
C PHE A 147 -15.07 -2.74 0.05
N ARG A 148 -15.63 -2.74 -1.16
CA ARG A 148 -16.62 -3.72 -1.63
C ARG A 148 -16.06 -4.48 -2.82
N ARG A 149 -16.28 -5.80 -2.85
CA ARG A 149 -15.93 -6.62 -4.02
C ARG A 149 -16.86 -6.28 -5.19
N VAL A 150 -16.28 -5.89 -6.32
CA VAL A 150 -17.03 -5.49 -7.53
C VAL A 150 -16.88 -6.46 -8.70
N GLY A 151 -15.92 -7.37 -8.62
CA GLY A 151 -15.67 -8.31 -9.70
C GLY A 151 -14.30 -8.94 -9.61
N ASP A 152 -13.72 -9.22 -10.77
CA ASP A 152 -12.48 -9.94 -10.92
C ASP A 152 -11.67 -9.42 -12.10
N THR A 153 -10.35 -9.56 -12.02
CA THR A 153 -9.47 -9.22 -13.14
C THR A 153 -9.74 -10.14 -14.35
N PRO A 154 -9.56 -9.64 -15.59
CA PRO A 154 -9.67 -10.47 -16.78
C PRO A 154 -8.69 -11.64 -16.73
N ARG A 155 -9.13 -12.82 -17.19
CA ARG A 155 -8.25 -13.99 -17.29
C ARG A 155 -7.15 -13.71 -18.31
N THR A 156 -5.91 -13.56 -17.85
CA THR A 156 -4.78 -13.36 -18.76
C THR A 156 -4.38 -14.70 -19.40
N ILE A 157 -4.05 -14.67 -20.69
CA ILE A 157 -3.43 -15.82 -21.38
C ILE A 157 -1.98 -15.91 -20.88
N GLY A 158 -1.61 -17.03 -20.23
CA GLY A 158 -0.28 -17.21 -19.62
C GLY A 158 -0.27 -17.67 -18.16
N GLY A 159 -1.42 -18.02 -17.58
CA GLY A 159 -1.47 -18.72 -16.29
C GLY A 159 -1.40 -17.85 -15.04
N ARG A 160 -1.51 -16.52 -15.16
CA ARG A 160 -1.78 -15.69 -13.98
C ARG A 160 -3.13 -16.06 -13.39
N ARG A 161 -3.16 -16.30 -12.08
CA ARG A 161 -4.40 -16.51 -11.34
C ARG A 161 -5.28 -15.28 -11.47
N ARG A 162 -6.58 -15.51 -11.58
CA ARG A 162 -7.59 -14.47 -11.52
C ARG A 162 -7.51 -13.82 -10.13
N GLN A 163 -7.81 -12.54 -10.04
CA GLN A 163 -7.79 -11.80 -8.77
C GLN A 163 -9.14 -11.15 -8.54
N HIS A 164 -9.59 -11.11 -7.29
CA HIS A 164 -10.77 -10.35 -6.90
C HIS A 164 -10.44 -8.85 -6.89
N VAL A 165 -11.37 -8.04 -7.40
CA VAL A 165 -11.27 -6.58 -7.42
C VAL A 165 -12.20 -6.01 -6.36
N PHE A 166 -11.64 -5.13 -5.53
CA PHE A 166 -12.32 -4.42 -4.46
C PHE A 166 -12.23 -2.91 -4.72
N GLU A 167 -13.31 -2.18 -4.47
CA GLU A 167 -13.40 -0.73 -4.67
C GLU A 167 -13.94 -0.02 -3.42
N HIS A 168 -13.43 1.17 -3.16
CA HIS A 168 -13.97 2.15 -2.23
C HIS A 168 -14.16 3.46 -2.98
N THR A 169 -15.40 3.94 -3.05
CA THR A 169 -15.76 5.20 -3.70
C THR A 169 -15.94 6.31 -2.67
N GLY A 170 -15.78 7.56 -3.09
CA GLY A 170 -16.23 8.71 -2.32
C GLY A 170 -17.76 8.68 -2.15
N ALA A 171 -18.27 9.24 -1.05
CA ALA A 171 -19.71 9.46 -0.85
C ALA A 171 -20.17 10.69 -1.64
#